data_AF-A0A7S0M7L3-F1
#
_entry.id   AF-A0A7S0M7L3-F1
#
_cell.length_a   1.000
_cell.length_b   1.000
_cell.length_c   1.000
_cell.angle_alpha   90.00
_cell.angle_beta   90.00
_cell.angle_gamma   90.00
#
_symmetry.space_group_name_H-M   'P 1'
#
loop_
_entity.id
_entity.type
_entity.pdbx_description
1 polymer ?
#
loop_
_entity_poly.entity_id
_entity_poly.type
_entity_poly.pdbx_seq_one_letter_code
_entity_poly.pdbx_strand_id
1 'polypeptide(L)'
;TSSYVSPEMAGLDGAARAAGVLLLCEAGLDPGMDHMGAARAVQALQARGGRVTYFSSVCGGLPAPEVADNPLLYRFSWSPRGALAASGNAARWRRDGVEERVDGDALLASAAPLEDNPWPALRLEVLPNRDSLAYEALYGIGGAATV
;
A
#
# COMPACT_ATOMS: atom_id res chain seq x y z
N THR A 1 -8.76 -6.57 11.84
CA THR A 1 -8.08 -5.60 10.96
C THR A 1 -9.01 -5.28 9.80
N SER A 2 -9.03 -4.04 9.29
CA SER A 2 -9.62 -3.83 7.97
C SER A 2 -8.79 -4.65 6.98
N SER A 3 -9.47 -5.41 6.13
CA SER A 3 -8.83 -6.25 5.12
C SER A 3 -9.28 -5.75 3.76
N TYR A 4 -8.44 -5.97 2.75
CA TYR A 4 -8.83 -5.77 1.36
C TYR A 4 -10.10 -6.57 1.05
N VAL A 5 -10.95 -6.02 0.19
CA VAL A 5 -12.15 -6.71 -0.30
C VAL A 5 -11.71 -7.96 -1.08
N SER A 6 -12.05 -9.13 -0.56
CA SER A 6 -11.81 -10.40 -1.28
C SER A 6 -12.84 -10.60 -2.39
N PRO A 7 -12.57 -11.47 -3.39
CA PRO A 7 -13.55 -11.80 -4.43
C PRO A 7 -14.88 -12.30 -3.87
N GLU A 8 -14.84 -13.08 -2.78
CA GLU A 8 -16.03 -13.58 -2.09
C GLU A 8 -16.83 -12.43 -1.46
N MET A 9 -16.14 -11.47 -0.84
CA MET A 9 -16.76 -10.29 -0.25
C MET A 9 -17.37 -9.38 -1.32
N ALA A 10 -16.66 -9.17 -2.45
CA ALA A 10 -17.17 -8.42 -3.60
C ALA A 10 -18.42 -9.08 -4.20
N GLY A 11 -18.47 -10.42 -4.21
CA GLY A 11 -19.63 -11.19 -4.67
C GLY A 11 -20.92 -10.95 -3.87
N LEU A 12 -20.83 -10.37 -2.67
CA LEU A 12 -21.99 -10.07 -1.83
C LEU A 12 -22.67 -8.73 -2.16
N ASP A 13 -22.10 -7.89 -3.02
CA ASP A 13 -22.62 -6.53 -3.31
C ASP A 13 -24.10 -6.53 -3.72
N GLY A 14 -24.49 -7.43 -4.63
CA GLY A 14 -25.89 -7.54 -5.08
C GLY A 14 -26.87 -7.90 -3.96
N ALA A 15 -26.50 -8.88 -3.13
CA ALA A 15 -27.34 -9.32 -2.00
C ALA A 15 -27.45 -8.24 -0.93
N ALA A 16 -26.34 -7.55 -0.62
CA ALA A 16 -26.31 -6.46 0.34
C ALA A 16 -27.20 -5.29 -0.10
N ARG A 17 -27.13 -4.89 -1.38
CA ARG A 17 -27.98 -3.85 -1.96
C ARG A 17 -29.47 -4.22 -1.90
N ALA A 18 -29.82 -5.45 -2.27
CA ALA A 18 -31.20 -5.93 -2.22
C ALA A 18 -31.76 -5.93 -0.79
N ALA A 19 -30.92 -6.21 0.21
CA ALA A 19 -31.29 -6.19 1.61
C ALA A 19 -31.25 -4.78 2.26
N GLY A 20 -30.79 -3.75 1.52
CA GLY A 20 -30.60 -2.41 2.09
C GLY A 20 -29.50 -2.32 3.15
N VAL A 21 -28.50 -3.22 3.08
CA VAL A 21 -27.39 -3.30 4.04
C VAL A 21 -26.12 -2.72 3.43
N LEU A 22 -25.42 -1.87 4.19
CA LEU A 22 -24.11 -1.35 3.82
C LEU A 22 -22.99 -2.28 4.31
N LEU A 23 -22.12 -2.69 3.39
CA LEU A 23 -20.88 -3.40 3.70
C LEU A 23 -19.69 -2.46 3.48
N LEU A 24 -19.32 -1.71 4.53
CA LEU A 24 -18.16 -0.82 4.48
C LEU A 24 -16.88 -1.60 4.80
N CYS A 25 -16.05 -1.82 3.79
CA CYS A 25 -14.74 -2.46 3.90
C CYS A 25 -13.62 -1.41 3.92
N GLU A 26 -12.36 -1.86 4.03
CA GLU A 26 -11.17 -1.02 3.78
C GLU A 26 -11.18 0.33 4.54
N ALA A 27 -11.60 0.31 5.81
CA ALA A 27 -11.74 1.49 6.65
C ALA A 27 -10.80 1.44 7.88
N GLY A 28 -9.53 1.13 7.67
CA GLY A 28 -8.48 1.16 8.72
C GLY A 28 -7.34 2.10 8.37
N LEU A 29 -6.10 1.65 8.60
CA LEU A 29 -4.90 2.41 8.24
C LEU A 29 -4.51 2.17 6.78
N ASP A 30 -4.23 0.91 6.46
CA ASP A 30 -3.84 0.41 5.15
C ASP A 30 -4.36 -1.04 5.04
N PRO A 31 -5.51 -1.28 4.37
CA PRO A 31 -6.30 -0.31 3.61
C PRO A 31 -7.25 0.55 4.47
N GLY A 32 -7.32 1.84 4.15
CA GLY A 32 -8.25 2.85 4.66
C GLY A 32 -7.75 4.29 4.55
N MET A 33 -6.98 4.76 5.53
CA MET A 33 -6.46 6.14 5.54
C MET A 33 -5.60 6.44 4.31
N ASP A 34 -4.85 5.45 3.81
CA ASP A 34 -4.13 5.53 2.55
C ASP A 34 -5.06 5.86 1.37
N HIS A 35 -6.19 5.16 1.23
CA HIS A 35 -7.20 5.43 0.20
C HIS A 35 -7.79 6.82 0.33
N MET A 36 -8.17 7.23 1.54
CA MET A 36 -8.79 8.55 1.78
C MET A 36 -7.83 9.69 1.42
N GLY A 37 -6.56 9.55 1.80
CA GLY A 37 -5.52 10.52 1.48
C GLY A 37 -5.24 10.61 -0.02
N ALA A 38 -5.01 9.45 -0.66
CA ALA A 38 -4.74 9.35 -2.09
C ALA A 38 -5.90 9.90 -2.93
N ALA A 39 -7.13 9.42 -2.69
CA ALA A 39 -8.31 9.84 -3.44
C ALA A 39 -8.54 11.35 -3.35
N ARG A 40 -8.42 11.94 -2.15
CA ARG A 40 -8.56 13.39 -1.94
C ARG A 40 -7.50 14.17 -2.72
N ALA A 41 -6.24 13.76 -2.67
CA ALA A 41 -5.15 14.44 -3.35
C ALA A 41 -5.31 14.38 -4.87
N VAL A 42 -5.63 13.19 -5.40
CA VAL A 42 -5.84 12.96 -6.83
C VAL A 42 -7.03 13.78 -7.35
N GLN A 43 -8.18 13.74 -6.66
CA GLN A 43 -9.37 14.49 -7.06
C GLN A 43 -9.11 16.01 -7.05
N ALA A 44 -8.41 16.53 -6.03
CA ALA A 44 -8.07 17.94 -5.96
C ALA A 44 -7.11 18.40 -7.08
N LEU A 45 -6.22 17.51 -7.53
CA LEU A 45 -5.33 17.75 -8.67
C LEU A 45 -6.10 17.70 -10.00
N GLN A 46 -7.00 16.74 -10.17
CA GLN A 46 -7.80 16.60 -11.40
C GLN A 46 -8.81 17.74 -11.54
N ALA A 47 -9.41 18.22 -10.44
CA ALA A 47 -10.36 19.34 -10.45
C ALA A 47 -9.75 20.66 -10.95
N ARG A 48 -8.41 20.80 -10.90
CA ARG A 48 -7.67 21.93 -11.47
C ARG A 48 -7.08 21.66 -12.87
N GLY A 49 -7.49 20.57 -13.52
CA GLY A 49 -6.98 20.15 -14.82
C GLY A 49 -5.59 19.49 -14.78
N GLY A 50 -5.09 19.11 -13.60
CA GLY A 50 -3.81 18.42 -13.45
C GLY A 50 -3.93 16.92 -13.72
N ARG A 51 -2.76 16.28 -13.93
CA ARG A 51 -2.64 14.83 -14.11
C ARG A 51 -1.54 14.31 -13.19
N VAL A 52 -1.76 13.14 -12.60
CA VAL A 52 -0.74 12.41 -11.83
C VAL A 52 0.26 11.79 -12.81
N THR A 53 1.55 12.12 -12.66
CA THR A 53 2.64 11.52 -13.44
C THR A 53 3.46 10.53 -12.62
N TYR A 54 3.44 10.67 -11.30
CA TYR A 54 4.16 9.85 -10.34
C TYR A 54 3.27 9.68 -9.11
N PHE A 55 3.03 8.43 -8.70
CA PHE A 55 2.35 8.07 -7.49
C PHE A 55 3.22 7.10 -6.70
N SER A 56 3.44 7.40 -5.42
CA SER A 56 4.12 6.51 -4.48
C SER A 56 3.47 6.68 -3.11
N SER A 57 3.20 5.57 -2.44
CA SER A 57 2.62 5.53 -1.11
C SER A 57 3.34 4.47 -0.29
N VAL A 58 3.86 4.88 0.87
CA VAL A 58 4.59 4.01 1.79
C VAL A 58 3.96 4.12 3.16
N CYS A 59 3.66 2.97 3.77
CA CYS A 59 3.13 2.87 5.12
C CYS A 59 3.95 1.87 5.94
N GLY A 60 4.09 2.13 7.25
CA GLY A 60 4.80 1.24 8.15
C GLY A 60 4.43 1.50 9.61
N GLY A 61 3.99 0.46 10.31
CA GLY A 61 3.87 0.45 11.76
C GLY A 61 5.18 -0.01 12.39
N LEU A 62 6.01 0.93 12.83
CA LEU A 62 7.32 0.67 13.40
C LEU A 62 7.37 1.07 14.89
N PRO A 63 8.21 0.41 15.72
CA PRO A 63 8.49 0.91 17.06
C PRO A 63 9.13 2.31 16.99
N ALA A 64 8.93 3.11 18.05
CA ALA A 64 9.68 4.35 18.20
C ALA A 64 11.20 4.04 18.26
N PRO A 65 12.08 4.90 17.69
CA PRO A 65 13.50 4.61 17.56
C PRO A 65 14.19 4.20 18.87
N GLU A 66 13.81 4.81 19.99
CA GLU A 66 14.35 4.56 21.33
C GLU A 66 14.05 3.16 21.89
N VAL A 67 13.08 2.44 21.31
CA VAL A 67 12.70 1.07 21.72
C VAL A 67 12.88 0.04 20.59
N ALA A 68 13.53 0.44 19.49
CA ALA A 68 13.91 -0.43 18.38
C ALA A 68 15.29 -1.07 18.63
N ASP A 69 15.47 -1.73 19.77
CA ASP A 69 16.75 -2.21 20.32
C ASP A 69 16.98 -3.72 20.12
N ASN A 70 16.45 -4.29 19.04
CA ASN A 70 16.54 -5.72 18.74
C ASN A 70 17.07 -5.98 17.32
N PRO A 71 17.50 -7.21 16.99
CA PRO A 71 18.13 -7.51 15.70
C PRO A 71 17.29 -7.18 14.46
N LEU A 72 15.96 -7.12 14.59
CA LEU A 72 15.05 -6.79 13.48
C LEU A 72 14.67 -5.30 13.46
N LEU A 73 15.03 -4.53 14.49
CA LEU A 73 14.56 -3.16 14.71
C LEU A 73 13.02 -3.05 14.63
N TYR A 74 12.31 -4.14 14.95
CA TYR A 74 10.87 -4.28 14.78
C TYR A 74 10.22 -4.88 16.02
N ARG A 75 8.94 -4.61 16.25
CA ARG A 75 8.14 -5.22 17.32
C ARG A 75 6.76 -5.61 16.79
N PHE A 76 6.34 -6.84 17.08
CA PHE A 76 5.05 -7.36 16.63
C PHE A 76 3.93 -6.95 17.59
N SER A 77 2.90 -6.27 17.07
CA SER A 77 1.68 -5.90 17.81
C SER A 77 0.55 -6.94 17.66
N TRP A 78 0.74 -7.94 16.80
CA TRP A 78 -0.12 -9.11 16.61
C TRP A 78 0.72 -10.33 16.22
N SER A 79 0.08 -11.45 15.84
CA SER A 79 0.79 -12.67 15.46
C SER A 79 1.84 -12.42 14.36
N PRO A 80 3.13 -12.77 14.58
CA PRO A 80 4.19 -12.52 13.62
C PRO A 80 4.03 -13.32 12.32
N ARG A 81 3.21 -14.38 12.34
CA ARG A 81 2.98 -15.25 11.18
C ARG A 81 2.53 -14.47 9.95
N GLY A 82 1.64 -13.48 10.12
CA GLY A 82 1.15 -12.67 9.00
C GLY A 82 2.25 -11.82 8.37
N ALA A 83 3.05 -11.14 9.19
CA ALA A 83 4.15 -10.30 8.73
C ALA A 83 5.25 -11.12 8.03
N LEU A 84 5.62 -12.27 8.60
CA LEU A 84 6.63 -13.17 8.01
C LEU A 84 6.12 -13.89 6.76
N ALA A 85 4.83 -14.18 6.66
CA ALA A 85 4.26 -14.70 5.42
C ALA A 85 4.24 -13.63 4.33
N ALA A 86 3.96 -12.37 4.70
CA ALA A 86 3.93 -11.26 3.75
C ALA A 86 5.29 -10.95 3.13
N SER A 87 6.39 -11.19 3.86
CA SER A 87 7.75 -11.01 3.35
C SER A 87 8.17 -12.01 2.25
N GLY A 88 7.30 -12.96 1.89
CA GLY A 88 7.49 -13.88 0.78
C GLY A 88 6.54 -13.64 -0.40
N ASN A 89 5.80 -12.53 -0.42
CA ASN A 89 4.89 -12.22 -1.53
C ASN A 89 5.66 -11.61 -2.70
N ALA A 90 5.40 -12.08 -3.92
CA ALA A 90 5.85 -11.36 -5.10
C ALA A 90 5.24 -9.95 -5.13
N ALA A 91 5.97 -9.00 -5.70
CA ALA A 91 5.49 -7.64 -5.89
C ALA A 91 5.73 -7.15 -7.33
N ARG A 92 4.83 -6.30 -7.83
CA ARG A 92 4.97 -5.59 -9.11
C ARG A 92 4.49 -4.16 -9.01
N TRP A 93 5.16 -3.27 -9.73
CA TRP A 93 4.90 -1.84 -9.75
C TRP A 93 5.37 -1.26 -11.09
N ARG A 94 5.12 0.03 -11.33
CA ARG A 94 5.71 0.74 -12.47
C ARG A 94 6.64 1.83 -11.98
N ARG A 95 7.80 1.96 -12.60
CA ARG A 95 8.74 3.07 -12.38
C ARG A 95 9.19 3.62 -13.72
N ASP A 96 9.02 4.92 -13.91
CA ASP A 96 9.47 5.65 -15.11
C ASP A 96 9.01 5.02 -16.43
N GLY A 97 7.78 4.48 -16.44
CA GLY A 97 7.16 3.82 -17.59
C GLY A 97 7.52 2.35 -17.76
N VAL A 98 8.38 1.79 -16.90
CA VAL A 98 8.81 0.38 -16.93
C VAL A 98 8.09 -0.39 -15.83
N GLU A 99 7.40 -1.46 -16.21
CA GLU A 99 6.85 -2.40 -15.23
C GLU A 99 8.00 -3.23 -14.64
N GLU A 100 8.11 -3.19 -13.32
CA GLU A 100 9.08 -3.94 -12.55
C GLU A 100 8.38 -5.00 -11.71
N ARG A 101 9.12 -6.06 -11.39
CA ARG A 101 8.64 -7.16 -10.57
C ARG A 101 9.77 -7.74 -9.73
N VAL A 102 9.43 -8.15 -8.52
CA VAL A 102 10.27 -8.99 -7.67
C VAL A 102 9.50 -10.24 -7.27
N ASP A 103 10.16 -11.39 -7.36
CA ASP A 103 9.57 -12.64 -6.88
C ASP A 103 9.68 -12.74 -5.35
N GLY A 104 8.82 -13.57 -4.75
CA GLY A 104 8.63 -13.59 -3.30
C GLY A 104 9.88 -13.98 -2.51
N ASP A 105 10.72 -14.86 -3.05
CA ASP A 105 11.99 -15.27 -2.46
C ASP A 105 13.07 -14.17 -2.51
N ALA A 106 12.96 -13.25 -3.46
CA ALA A 106 13.85 -12.10 -3.62
C ALA A 106 13.34 -10.82 -2.94
N LEU A 107 12.10 -10.79 -2.44
CA LEU A 107 11.48 -9.56 -1.91
C LEU A 107 12.33 -8.90 -0.82
N LEU A 108 12.76 -9.64 0.21
CA LEU A 108 13.57 -9.06 1.28
C LEU A 108 14.92 -8.54 0.80
N ALA A 109 15.49 -9.15 -0.24
CA ALA A 109 16.75 -8.71 -0.84
C ALA A 109 16.58 -7.46 -1.72
N SER A 110 15.35 -7.11 -2.13
CA SER A 110 15.05 -5.89 -2.86
C SER A 110 14.80 -4.68 -1.98
N ALA A 111 15.00 -4.79 -0.65
CA ALA A 111 14.89 -3.66 0.26
C ALA A 111 15.82 -2.52 -0.17
N ALA A 112 15.29 -1.30 -0.24
CA ALA A 112 16.03 -0.11 -0.60
C ALA A 112 15.77 1.01 0.42
N PRO A 113 16.69 1.95 0.62
CA PRO A 113 16.40 3.14 1.40
C PRO A 113 15.18 3.90 0.85
N LEU A 114 14.39 4.51 1.73
CA LEU A 114 13.29 5.38 1.31
C LEU A 114 13.86 6.59 0.53
N GLU A 115 13.54 6.67 -0.76
CA GLU A 115 13.85 7.82 -1.62
C GLU A 115 13.14 9.08 -1.09
N ASP A 116 13.82 10.24 -1.15
CA ASP A 116 13.32 11.53 -0.66
C ASP A 116 12.75 11.50 0.77
N ASN A 117 13.36 10.70 1.65
CA ASN A 117 12.92 10.49 3.02
C ASN A 117 12.65 11.83 3.76
N PRO A 118 11.39 12.14 4.10
CA PRO A 118 11.05 13.39 4.77
C PRO A 118 11.47 13.41 6.25
N TRP A 119 11.93 12.27 6.78
CA TRP A 119 12.44 12.11 8.14
C TRP A 119 13.91 11.66 8.11
N PRO A 120 14.86 12.56 7.80
CA PRO A 120 16.27 12.19 7.61
C PRO A 120 16.94 11.61 8.87
N ALA A 121 16.36 11.84 10.05
CA ALA A 121 16.82 11.23 11.30
C ALA A 121 16.48 9.73 11.40
N LEU A 122 15.55 9.23 10.58
CA LEU A 122 15.15 7.83 10.53
C LEU A 122 15.83 7.15 9.35
N ARG A 123 16.50 6.02 9.60
CA ARG A 123 17.00 5.14 8.53
C ARG A 123 15.88 4.18 8.15
N LEU A 124 15.09 4.55 7.15
CA LEU A 124 13.95 3.77 6.68
C LEU A 124 14.32 3.02 5.41
N GLU A 125 13.89 1.76 5.36
CA GLU A 125 13.95 0.90 4.18
C GLU A 125 12.53 0.59 3.71
N VAL A 126 12.36 0.43 2.40
CA VAL A 126 11.08 0.14 1.76
C VAL A 126 11.16 -1.15 0.97
N LEU A 127 10.02 -1.86 0.96
CA LEU A 127 9.78 -3.05 0.16
C LEU A 127 8.57 -2.78 -0.75
N PRO A 128 8.59 -3.20 -2.02
CA PRO A 128 7.41 -3.12 -2.86
C PRO A 128 6.31 -4.07 -2.33
N ASN A 129 5.05 -3.67 -2.47
CA ASN A 129 3.91 -4.41 -1.90
C ASN A 129 2.98 -4.95 -3.00
N ARG A 130 2.91 -6.28 -3.13
CA ARG A 130 1.94 -7.01 -3.97
C ARG A 130 1.75 -6.42 -5.38
N ASP A 131 0.66 -5.71 -5.63
CA ASP A 131 0.33 -5.20 -6.95
C ASP A 131 -0.05 -3.73 -6.87
N SER A 132 0.93 -2.86 -7.12
CA SER A 132 0.69 -1.41 -7.15
C SER A 132 -0.13 -1.00 -8.38
N LEU A 133 -0.10 -1.77 -9.47
CA LEU A 133 -0.77 -1.42 -10.73
C LEU A 133 -2.30 -1.38 -10.60
N ALA A 134 -2.85 -2.15 -9.65
CA ALA A 134 -4.28 -2.13 -9.35
C ALA A 134 -4.79 -0.72 -8.95
N TYR A 135 -3.92 0.11 -8.37
CA TYR A 135 -4.27 1.45 -7.92
C TYR A 135 -4.47 2.45 -9.08
N GLU A 136 -4.02 2.13 -10.29
CA GLU A 136 -4.26 2.97 -11.48
C GLU A 136 -5.75 3.15 -11.75
N ALA A 137 -6.46 2.03 -11.79
CA ALA A 137 -7.90 2.02 -12.00
C ALA A 137 -8.62 2.53 -10.75
N LEU A 138 -8.15 2.12 -9.56
CA LEU A 138 -8.81 2.48 -8.29
C LEU A 138 -8.84 3.99 -8.06
N TYR A 139 -7.76 4.70 -8.37
CA TYR A 139 -7.65 6.14 -8.17
C TYR A 139 -7.86 6.97 -9.44
N GLY A 140 -8.06 6.32 -10.59
CA GLY A 140 -8.18 7.02 -11.87
C GLY A 140 -6.91 7.77 -12.27
N ILE A 141 -5.75 7.17 -12.01
CA ILE A 141 -4.41 7.73 -12.30
C ILE A 141 -3.72 7.03 -13.47
N GLY A 142 -4.50 6.38 -14.33
CA GLY A 142 -3.99 5.69 -15.52
C GLY A 142 -3.09 6.61 -16.37
N GLY A 143 -1.94 6.07 -16.77
CA GLY A 143 -0.94 6.80 -17.56
C GLY A 143 0.10 7.55 -16.71
N ALA A 144 0.08 7.40 -15.39
CA ALA A 144 1.23 7.75 -14.55
C ALA A 144 2.44 6.87 -14.94
N ALA A 145 3.61 7.49 -15.03
CA ALA A 145 4.85 6.80 -15.35
C ALA A 145 5.31 5.92 -14.18
N THR A 146 4.99 6.31 -12.94
CA THR A 146 5.32 5.57 -11.72
C THR A 146 4.07 5.39 -10.87
N VAL A 147 3.83 4.15 -10.43
CA VAL A 147 2.72 3.72 -9.56
C VAL A 147 3.17 2.54 -8.70
#